data_AF-A0AAE2YFC6-F1
#
_entry.id   AF-A0AAE2YFC6-F1
#
_cell.length_a   1.000
_cell.length_b   1.000
_cell.length_c   1.000
_cell.angle_alpha   90.00
_cell.angle_beta   90.00
_cell.angle_gamma   90.00
#
_symmetry.space_group_name_H-M   'P 1'
#
loop_
_entity.id
_entity.type
_entity.pdbx_description
1 polymer ?
#
loop_
_entity_poly.entity_id
_entity_poly.type
_entity_poly.pdbx_seq_one_letter_code
_entity_poly.pdbx_strand_id
1 'polypeptide(L)'
;MGVWHGKSKRKPSGGKLRLARGKRKYEMGREPVETQIGDEEKRKKVRVRGGNFKVKLRVASYANVTDTAAGKTVRVKILGLEKNPASVDYSRRKIITKGAIIRTELGLARVTSRPGQDGVVNAVLIERT
;
A
#
# COMPACT_ATOMS: atom_id res chain seq x y z
N MET A 1 -14.70 -13.10 10.23
CA MET A 1 -13.63 -14.03 9.79
C MET A 1 -12.39 -13.21 9.48
N GLY A 2 -11.19 -13.60 9.93
CA GLY A 2 -9.99 -12.76 9.81
C GLY A 2 -8.74 -13.57 9.48
N VAL A 3 -7.85 -12.98 8.69
CA VAL A 3 -6.51 -13.50 8.40
C VAL A 3 -5.78 -13.70 9.71
N TRP A 4 -5.14 -14.86 9.90
CA TRP A 4 -4.38 -15.18 11.12
C TRP A 4 -2.88 -15.12 10.83
N HIS A 5 -2.18 -14.19 11.48
CA HIS A 5 -0.72 -14.00 11.36
C HIS A 5 0.05 -14.65 12.52
N GLY A 6 -0.49 -15.74 13.08
CA GLY A 6 0.15 -16.48 14.15
C GLY A 6 1.25 -17.44 13.66
N LYS A 7 1.53 -18.46 14.46
CA LYS A 7 2.61 -19.41 14.19
C LYS A 7 2.34 -20.23 12.92
N SER A 8 3.41 -20.51 12.17
CA SER A 8 3.35 -21.42 11.01
C SER A 8 2.82 -22.80 11.42
N LYS A 9 2.17 -23.47 10.46
CA LYS A 9 1.66 -24.85 10.61
C LYS A 9 2.77 -25.91 10.61
N ARG A 10 4.01 -25.54 10.25
CA ARG A 10 5.16 -26.45 10.15
C ARG A 10 6.41 -25.86 10.79
N LYS A 11 7.32 -26.74 11.22
CA LYS A 11 8.69 -26.39 11.65
C LYS A 11 9.59 -26.14 10.43
N PRO A 12 10.75 -25.47 10.59
CA PRO A 12 11.76 -25.36 9.53
C PRO A 12 12.21 -26.74 9.00
N SER A 13 12.25 -27.77 9.85
CA SER A 13 12.52 -29.15 9.46
C SER A 13 11.36 -29.87 8.73
N GLY A 14 10.25 -29.19 8.46
CA GLY A 14 9.09 -29.75 7.75
C GLY A 14 8.06 -30.47 8.62
N GLY A 15 8.39 -30.80 9.87
CA GLY A 15 7.47 -31.46 10.82
C GLY A 15 6.20 -30.65 11.09
N LYS A 16 5.05 -31.32 11.13
CA LYS A 16 3.73 -30.69 11.38
C LYS A 16 3.65 -30.18 12.82
N LEU A 17 3.26 -28.92 12.98
CA LEU A 17 3.13 -28.28 14.29
C LEU A 17 1.68 -28.41 14.79
N ARG A 18 1.50 -28.95 16.00
CA ARG A 18 0.23 -28.91 16.72
C ARG A 18 0.15 -27.65 17.57
N LEU A 19 -0.91 -26.87 17.41
CA LEU A 19 -1.12 -25.66 18.21
C LEU A 19 -1.60 -26.06 19.60
N ALA A 20 -0.89 -25.61 20.64
CA ALA A 20 -1.23 -25.88 22.03
C ALA A 20 -2.32 -24.94 22.59
N ARG A 21 -2.87 -24.02 21.77
CA ARG A 21 -3.91 -23.05 22.18
C ARG A 21 -4.70 -22.53 20.99
N GLY A 22 -5.87 -21.95 21.26
CA GLY A 22 -6.69 -21.25 20.28
C GLY A 22 -6.11 -19.90 19.81
N LYS A 23 -6.64 -19.40 18.69
CA LYS A 23 -6.24 -18.11 18.09
C LYS A 23 -6.57 -16.94 19.01
N ARG A 24 -5.69 -15.93 19.07
CA ARG A 24 -5.93 -14.73 19.89
C ARG A 24 -6.25 -13.51 19.04
N LYS A 25 -7.04 -12.58 19.59
CA LYS A 25 -7.46 -11.36 18.91
C LYS A 25 -6.29 -10.49 18.42
N TYR A 26 -5.16 -10.50 19.13
CA TYR A 26 -3.98 -9.73 18.75
C TYR A 26 -3.18 -10.34 17.58
N GLU A 27 -3.44 -11.59 17.22
CA GLU A 27 -2.81 -12.29 16.08
C GLU A 27 -3.63 -12.13 14.79
N MET A 28 -4.77 -11.45 14.90
CA MET A 28 -5.69 -11.24 13.79
C MET A 28 -5.22 -10.09 12.90
N GLY A 29 -5.15 -10.37 11.62
CA GLY A 29 -4.94 -9.38 10.56
C GLY A 29 -6.23 -9.01 9.86
N ARG A 30 -6.07 -8.40 8.69
CA ARG A 30 -7.15 -7.95 7.82
C ARG A 30 -6.73 -8.17 6.38
N GLU A 31 -7.71 -8.30 5.49
CA GLU A 31 -7.47 -8.26 4.05
C GLU A 31 -6.66 -7.03 3.63
N PRO A 32 -5.77 -7.20 2.64
CA PRO A 32 -5.06 -6.10 2.02
C PRO A 32 -6.05 -5.09 1.43
N VAL A 33 -5.64 -3.83 1.40
CA VAL A 33 -6.39 -2.80 0.69
C VAL A 33 -5.67 -2.59 -0.62
N GLU A 34 -6.32 -2.97 -1.70
CA GLU A 34 -5.85 -2.70 -3.04
C GLU A 34 -6.26 -1.26 -3.39
N THR A 35 -5.30 -0.35 -3.30
CA THR A 35 -5.52 1.06 -3.61
C THR A 35 -5.54 1.25 -5.12
N GLN A 36 -6.68 1.64 -5.68
CA GLN A 36 -6.86 1.88 -7.11
C GLN A 36 -6.73 3.36 -7.45
N ILE A 37 -6.47 3.65 -8.72
CA ILE A 37 -6.52 5.01 -9.27
C ILE A 37 -7.98 5.31 -9.64
N GLY A 38 -8.46 6.50 -9.30
CA GLY A 38 -9.79 6.99 -9.70
C GLY A 38 -9.98 8.47 -9.38
N ASP A 39 -11.05 9.08 -9.86
CA ASP A 39 -11.25 10.53 -9.74
C ASP A 39 -11.65 10.99 -8.33
N GLU A 40 -12.35 10.15 -7.57
CA GLU A 40 -12.75 10.45 -6.19
C GLU A 40 -11.92 9.68 -5.16
N GLU A 41 -11.28 10.41 -4.24
CA GLU A 41 -10.54 9.80 -3.16
C GLU A 41 -11.47 9.13 -2.13
N LYS A 42 -11.31 7.81 -1.95
CA LYS A 42 -12.06 7.05 -0.95
C LYS A 42 -11.15 6.60 0.16
N ARG A 43 -11.34 7.18 1.36
CA ARG A 43 -10.58 6.87 2.57
C ARG A 43 -11.48 6.20 3.61
N LYS A 44 -10.97 5.17 4.28
CA LYS A 44 -11.66 4.51 5.40
C LYS A 44 -10.82 4.60 6.66
N LYS A 45 -11.35 5.24 7.70
CA LYS A 45 -10.76 5.25 9.04
C LYS A 45 -11.08 3.92 9.74
N VAL A 46 -10.06 3.25 10.27
CA VAL A 46 -10.21 1.95 10.93
C VAL A 46 -9.52 1.96 12.28
N ARG A 47 -10.26 1.66 13.34
CA ARG A 47 -9.71 1.48 14.69
C ARG A 47 -8.84 0.23 14.74
N VAL A 48 -7.64 0.37 15.30
CA VAL A 48 -6.69 -0.72 15.50
C VAL A 48 -6.52 -1.00 17.00
N ARG A 49 -5.75 -2.05 17.33
CA ARG A 49 -5.42 -2.39 18.71
C ARG A 49 -4.71 -1.21 19.39
N GLY A 50 -5.01 -0.97 20.67
CA GLY A 50 -4.43 0.13 21.44
C GLY A 50 -5.15 1.48 21.27
N GLY A 51 -6.34 1.50 20.64
CA GLY A 51 -7.17 2.70 20.54
C GLY A 51 -6.81 3.64 19.38
N ASN A 52 -5.67 3.40 18.72
CA ASN A 52 -5.23 4.17 17.56
C ASN A 52 -6.12 3.94 16.32
N PHE A 53 -5.97 4.82 15.34
CA PHE A 53 -6.65 4.73 14.05
C PHE A 53 -5.64 4.67 12.91
N LYS A 54 -5.95 3.89 11.89
CA LYS A 54 -5.25 3.90 10.61
C LYS A 54 -6.18 4.32 9.50
N VAL A 55 -5.67 5.10 8.55
CA VAL A 55 -6.42 5.54 7.38
C VAL A 55 -6.07 4.62 6.22
N LYS A 56 -7.08 3.92 5.69
CA LYS A 56 -6.95 3.02 4.56
C LYS A 56 -7.40 3.73 3.29
N LEU A 57 -6.48 4.00 2.36
CA LEU A 57 -6.80 4.57 1.06
C LEU A 57 -7.28 3.46 0.11
N ARG A 58 -8.52 3.55 -0.37
CA ARG A 58 -9.10 2.62 -1.35
C ARG A 58 -8.96 3.13 -2.78
N VAL A 59 -9.20 4.43 -2.97
CA VAL A 59 -9.07 5.09 -4.27
C VAL A 59 -8.20 6.34 -4.08
N ALA A 60 -7.20 6.50 -4.93
CA ALA A 60 -6.26 7.62 -4.93
C ALA A 60 -6.38 8.40 -6.24
N SER A 61 -6.46 9.73 -6.13
CA SER A 61 -6.58 10.64 -7.27
C SER A 61 -5.33 11.50 -7.42
N TYR A 62 -4.72 11.86 -6.29
CA TYR A 62 -3.56 12.74 -6.22
C TYR A 62 -2.37 12.04 -5.55
N ALA A 63 -1.17 12.45 -5.96
CA ALA A 63 0.09 12.10 -5.30
C ALA A 63 0.88 13.36 -4.95
N ASN A 64 1.57 13.33 -3.81
CA ASN A 64 2.59 14.34 -3.50
C ASN A 64 3.91 13.86 -4.10
N VAL A 65 4.36 14.53 -5.15
CA VAL A 65 5.59 14.18 -5.86
C VAL A 65 6.68 15.14 -5.43
N THR A 66 7.77 14.60 -4.90
CA THR A 66 8.97 15.36 -4.57
C THR A 66 9.97 15.27 -5.71
N ASP A 67 10.38 16.42 -6.22
CA ASP A 67 11.52 16.57 -7.10
C ASP A 67 12.78 16.73 -6.25
N THR A 68 13.67 15.74 -6.28
CA THR A 68 14.90 15.74 -5.49
C THR A 68 15.94 16.73 -5.99
N ALA A 69 15.90 17.12 -7.27
CA ALA A 69 16.84 18.09 -7.82
C ALA A 69 16.43 19.53 -7.47
N ALA A 70 15.13 19.81 -7.49
CA ALA A 70 14.60 21.12 -7.11
C ALA A 70 14.32 21.27 -5.60
N GLY A 71 14.29 20.16 -4.85
CA GLY A 71 13.94 20.14 -3.43
C GLY A 71 12.49 20.54 -3.13
N LYS A 72 11.60 20.50 -4.14
CA LYS A 72 10.20 20.94 -4.03
C LYS A 72 9.25 19.75 -4.11
N THR A 73 8.16 19.82 -3.33
CA THR A 73 7.08 18.83 -3.39
C THR A 73 5.83 19.49 -3.94
N VAL A 74 5.25 18.88 -4.98
CA VAL A 74 4.03 19.37 -5.62
C VAL A 74 2.97 18.28 -5.56
N ARG A 75 1.73 18.68 -5.30
CA ARG A 75 0.58 17.78 -5.39
C ARG A 75 0.08 17.75 -6.83
N VAL A 76 0.06 16.57 -7.43
CA VAL A 76 -0.28 16.37 -8.85
C VAL A 76 -1.27 15.24 -9.03
N LYS A 77 -2.02 15.26 -10.15
CA LYS A 77 -2.96 14.19 -10.47
C LYS A 77 -2.19 12.94 -10.92
N ILE A 78 -2.68 11.77 -10.51
CA ILE A 78 -2.18 10.48 -10.97
C ILE A 78 -2.91 10.11 -12.25
N LEU A 79 -2.17 9.98 -13.36
CA LEU A 79 -2.74 9.62 -14.67
C LEU A 79 -2.86 8.10 -14.82
N GLY A 80 -1.86 7.37 -14.32
CA GLY A 80 -1.79 5.93 -14.47
C GLY A 80 -0.68 5.30 -13.65
N LEU A 81 -0.60 3.98 -13.74
CA LEU A 81 0.46 3.18 -13.14
C LEU A 81 1.16 2.43 -14.26
N GLU A 82 2.49 2.54 -14.30
CA GLU A 82 3.31 1.94 -15.35
C GLU A 82 3.77 0.55 -14.92
N LYS A 83 4.42 0.48 -13.76
CA LYS A 83 5.06 -0.75 -13.29
C LYS A 83 4.94 -0.89 -11.78
N ASN A 84 4.51 -2.07 -11.34
CA ASN A 84 4.54 -2.46 -9.95
C ASN A 84 5.57 -3.60 -9.76
N PRO A 85 6.64 -3.40 -8.96
CA PRO A 85 7.65 -4.43 -8.74
C PRO A 85 7.11 -5.65 -7.98
N ALA A 86 5.99 -5.53 -7.26
CA ALA A 86 5.44 -6.63 -6.47
C ALA A 86 4.73 -7.69 -7.32
N SER A 87 4.08 -7.29 -8.42
CA SER A 87 3.36 -8.21 -9.31
C SER A 87 2.98 -7.54 -10.63
N VAL A 88 3.04 -8.31 -11.71
CA VAL A 88 2.54 -7.89 -13.04
C VAL A 88 1.02 -7.68 -13.02
N ASP A 89 0.28 -8.51 -12.27
CA ASP A 89 -1.18 -8.37 -12.13
C ASP A 89 -1.57 -7.02 -11.49
N TYR A 90 -0.81 -6.59 -10.48
CA TYR A 90 -1.03 -5.29 -9.84
C TYR A 90 -0.77 -4.13 -10.80
N SER A 91 0.10 -4.34 -11.79
CA SER A 91 0.32 -3.35 -12.84
C SER A 91 -0.90 -3.25 -13.76
N ARG A 92 -1.44 -4.38 -14.19
CA ARG A 92 -2.66 -4.46 -15.03
C ARG A 92 -3.89 -3.88 -14.36
N ARG A 93 -4.09 -4.18 -13.08
CA ARG A 93 -5.22 -3.71 -12.27
C ARG A 93 -5.03 -2.30 -11.71
N LYS A 94 -3.90 -1.64 -12.02
CA LYS A 94 -3.55 -0.28 -11.58
C LYS A 94 -3.59 -0.13 -10.05
N ILE A 95 -3.02 -1.10 -9.33
CA ILE A 95 -2.95 -1.10 -7.86
C ILE A 95 -1.67 -0.42 -7.39
N ILE A 96 -1.83 0.62 -6.57
CA ILE A 96 -0.73 1.37 -5.98
C ILE A 96 -0.24 0.65 -4.72
N THR A 97 1.05 0.32 -4.72
CA THR A 97 1.78 -0.18 -3.55
C THR A 97 3.06 0.63 -3.35
N LYS A 98 3.71 0.45 -2.20
CA LYS A 98 5.05 1.01 -2.00
C LYS A 98 6.00 0.46 -3.07
N GLY A 99 6.71 1.35 -3.76
CA GLY A 99 7.64 1.02 -4.84
C GLY A 99 7.02 1.00 -6.24
N ALA A 100 5.71 1.20 -6.38
CA ALA A 100 5.07 1.31 -7.68
C ALA A 100 5.57 2.57 -8.43
N ILE A 101 5.73 2.45 -9.75
CA ILE A 101 6.06 3.55 -10.65
C ILE A 101 4.74 4.05 -11.25
N ILE A 102 4.42 5.30 -10.96
CA ILE A 102 3.21 6.00 -11.40
C ILE A 102 3.54 7.07 -12.43
N ARG A 103 2.61 7.28 -13.36
CA ARG A 103 2.66 8.38 -14.32
C ARG A 103 1.87 9.56 -13.75
N THR A 104 2.55 10.70 -13.63
CA THR A 104 1.98 11.94 -13.12
C THR A 104 2.16 13.05 -14.15
N GLU A 105 1.52 14.20 -13.94
CA GLU A 105 1.64 15.38 -14.82
C GLU A 105 3.08 15.90 -14.93
N LEU A 106 3.92 15.68 -13.92
CA LEU A 106 5.34 16.07 -13.91
C LEU A 106 6.28 15.02 -14.52
N GLY A 107 5.78 13.82 -14.78
CA GLY A 107 6.56 12.69 -15.29
C GLY A 107 6.43 11.42 -14.44
N LEU A 108 7.44 10.56 -14.54
CA LEU A 108 7.46 9.27 -13.87
C LEU A 108 7.94 9.41 -12.42
N ALA A 109 7.16 8.89 -11.49
CA ALA A 109 7.46 8.97 -10.07
C ALA A 109 7.34 7.59 -9.38
N ARG A 110 8.24 7.32 -8.44
CA ARG A 110 8.24 6.10 -7.61
C ARG A 110 7.57 6.36 -6.27
N VAL A 111 6.54 5.60 -5.95
CA VAL A 111 5.81 5.69 -4.68
C VAL A 111 6.67 5.21 -3.52
N THR A 112 6.78 6.01 -2.47
CA THR A 112 7.57 5.70 -1.27
C THR A 112 6.71 5.38 -0.04
N SER A 113 5.47 5.86 0.00
CA SER A 113 4.53 5.64 1.12
C SER A 113 3.82 4.28 1.07
N ARG A 114 3.10 3.92 2.16
CA ARG A 114 2.21 2.74 2.21
C ARG A 114 0.74 3.19 2.31
N PRO A 115 0.04 3.35 1.18
CA PRO A 115 -1.30 3.95 1.16
C PRO A 115 -2.35 3.22 2.02
N GLY A 116 -2.23 1.90 2.15
CA GLY A 116 -3.13 1.08 2.98
C GLY A 116 -2.91 1.21 4.50
N GLN A 117 -1.87 1.90 4.96
CA GLN A 117 -1.59 2.14 6.39
C GLN A 117 -1.61 3.63 6.72
N ASP A 118 -0.97 4.44 5.88
CA ASP A 118 -0.72 5.86 6.10
C ASP A 118 -1.86 6.73 5.52
N GLY A 119 -2.56 6.24 4.48
CA GLY A 119 -3.67 6.94 3.85
C GLY A 119 -3.26 8.00 2.82
N VAL A 120 -1.97 8.10 2.50
CA VAL A 120 -1.40 9.10 1.59
C VAL A 120 -0.52 8.44 0.52
N VAL A 121 -0.46 9.04 -0.68
CA VAL A 121 0.44 8.64 -1.76
C VAL A 121 1.52 9.70 -1.90
N ASN A 122 2.73 9.36 -1.44
CA ASN A 122 3.92 10.17 -1.64
C ASN A 122 4.83 9.44 -2.63
N ALA A 123 5.43 10.20 -3.54
CA ALA A 123 6.30 9.67 -4.57
C ALA A 123 7.51 10.58 -4.79
N VAL A 124 8.57 10.00 -5.33
CA VAL A 124 9.80 10.71 -5.72
C VAL A 124 9.94 10.62 -7.23
N LEU A 125 10.20 11.74 -7.89
CA LEU A 125 10.39 11.80 -9.34
C LEU A 125 11.61 10.94 -9.74
N ILE A 126 11.50 10.16 -10.81
CA ILE A 126 12.59 9.36 -11.37
C ILE A 126 13.11 10.02 -12.65
N GLU A 127 12.19 10.37 -13.55
CA GLU A 127 12.49 10.99 -14.83
C GLU A 127 11.58 12.21 -15.03
N ARG A 128 12.17 13.33 -15.45
CA ARG A 128 11.43 14.49 -15.93
C ARG A 128 11.01 14.20 -17.38
N THR A 129 9.74 14.46 -17.68
CA THR A 129 9.24 14.48 -19.06
C THR A 129 9.65 15.76 -19.76
#